data_AF-A0A7Y5W1M7-F1
#
_entry.id   AF-A0A7Y5W1M7-F1
#
_cell.length_a   1.000
_cell.length_b   1.000
_cell.length_c   1.000
_cell.angle_alpha   90.00
_cell.angle_beta   90.00
_cell.angle_gamma   90.00
#
_symmetry.space_group_name_H-M   'P 1'
#
loop_
_entity.id
_entity.type
_entity.pdbx_description
1 polymer ?
#
loop_
_entity_poly.entity_id
_entity_poly.type
_entity_poly.pdbx_seq_one_letter_code
_entity_poly.pdbx_strand_id
1 'polypeptide(L)'
;MGSLQVRLFLTYLIIIVVTLGLAALTLYLQVGGYRDSLSYNSLEDLGRLVDLQAETAMEDSEPPSGADLLLNLRNFVNSSNSPTDEETSLAVVDAAGRVVPGGWASSVALDEAVVKDIKSPDATTGPAGARAPTRCRLEVPGRSEQLCVSIPLSEAVAAAFPGSGATDLVVAEPAASLTTVFGDLTPRLVFSGLIGVAAALVLGFLLSQSVAAPLR
;
A
#
# COMPACT_ATOMS: atom_id res chain seq x y z
N MET A 1 -11.68 -14.26 -53.40
CA MET A 1 -12.34 -13.31 -52.47
C MET A 1 -11.96 -13.50 -50.99
N GLY A 2 -11.55 -14.69 -50.53
CA GLY A 2 -11.23 -14.91 -49.10
C GLY A 2 -9.97 -14.22 -48.55
N SER A 3 -8.94 -13.95 -49.37
CA SER A 3 -7.67 -13.35 -48.87
C SER A 3 -7.84 -11.93 -48.32
N LEU A 4 -8.63 -11.09 -49.00
CA LEU A 4 -8.80 -9.68 -48.60
C LEU A 4 -9.65 -9.54 -47.33
N GLN A 5 -10.69 -10.37 -47.20
CA GLN A 5 -11.56 -10.40 -46.01
C GLN A 5 -10.83 -10.94 -44.78
N VAL A 6 -10.02 -12.00 -44.93
CA VAL A 6 -9.20 -12.54 -43.82
C VAL A 6 -8.16 -11.52 -43.37
N ARG A 7 -7.51 -10.81 -44.30
CA ARG A 7 -6.51 -9.79 -43.95
C ARG A 7 -7.14 -8.64 -43.17
N LEU A 8 -8.32 -8.18 -43.59
CA LEU A 8 -9.04 -7.07 -42.97
C LEU A 8 -9.56 -7.46 -41.57
N PHE A 9 -10.08 -8.67 -41.43
CA PHE A 9 -10.49 -9.23 -40.13
C PHE A 9 -9.31 -9.36 -39.17
N LEU A 10 -8.18 -9.92 -39.63
CA LEU A 10 -6.98 -10.07 -38.82
C LEU A 10 -6.45 -8.71 -38.35
N THR A 11 -6.38 -7.71 -39.24
CA THR A 11 -5.92 -6.37 -38.87
C THR A 11 -6.84 -5.71 -37.84
N TYR A 12 -8.16 -5.88 -37.98
CA TYR A 12 -9.12 -5.30 -37.04
C TYR A 12 -9.04 -5.97 -35.67
N LEU A 13 -8.90 -7.31 -35.64
CA LEU A 13 -8.72 -8.06 -34.40
C LEU A 13 -7.44 -7.65 -33.68
N ILE A 14 -6.32 -7.50 -34.41
CA ILE A 14 -5.06 -7.04 -33.83
C ILE A 14 -5.23 -5.64 -33.22
N ILE A 15 -5.88 -4.71 -33.92
CA ILE A 15 -6.13 -3.36 -33.40
C ILE A 15 -6.93 -3.42 -32.09
N ILE A 16 -8.00 -4.22 -32.04
CA ILE A 16 -8.82 -4.39 -30.83
C ILE A 16 -8.00 -4.96 -29.67
N VAL A 17 -7.21 -6.01 -29.92
CA VAL A 17 -6.40 -6.64 -28.87
C VAL A 17 -5.36 -5.65 -28.33
N VAL A 18 -4.71 -4.89 -29.22
CA VAL A 18 -3.71 -3.89 -28.81
C VAL A 18 -4.36 -2.74 -28.02
N THR A 19 -5.50 -2.21 -28.46
CA THR A 19 -6.16 -1.11 -27.76
C THR A 19 -6.71 -1.54 -26.40
N LEU A 20 -7.31 -2.74 -26.30
CA LEU A 20 -7.75 -3.30 -25.02
C LEU A 20 -6.56 -3.57 -24.09
N GLY A 21 -5.45 -4.11 -24.61
CA GLY A 21 -4.24 -4.33 -23.83
C GLY A 21 -3.66 -3.04 -23.26
N LEU A 22 -3.57 -1.99 -24.08
CA LEU A 22 -3.09 -0.67 -23.65
C LEU A 22 -4.03 -0.01 -22.65
N ALA A 23 -5.35 -0.13 -22.83
CA ALA A 23 -6.33 0.40 -21.89
C ALA A 23 -6.23 -0.31 -20.53
N ALA A 24 -6.12 -1.65 -20.54
CA ALA A 24 -5.96 -2.44 -19.33
C ALA A 24 -4.67 -2.09 -18.57
N LEU A 25 -3.54 -1.94 -19.29
CA LEU A 25 -2.26 -1.52 -18.71
C LEU A 25 -2.36 -0.13 -18.08
N THR A 26 -3.01 0.82 -18.77
CA THR A 26 -3.15 2.20 -18.29
C THR A 26 -3.99 2.27 -17.01
N LEU A 27 -5.14 1.59 -16.99
CA LEU A 27 -5.99 1.51 -15.80
C LEU A 27 -5.24 0.83 -14.64
N TYR A 28 -4.46 -0.20 -14.92
CA TYR A 28 -3.67 -0.89 -13.91
C TYR A 28 -2.64 0.02 -13.21
N LEU A 29 -1.87 0.79 -13.99
CA LEU A 29 -0.91 1.73 -13.43
C LEU A 29 -1.59 2.81 -12.57
N GLN A 30 -2.77 3.27 -12.97
CA GLN A 30 -3.55 4.22 -12.16
C GLN A 30 -4.08 3.59 -10.87
N VAL A 31 -4.55 2.35 -10.91
CA VAL A 31 -5.06 1.65 -9.71
C VAL A 31 -3.94 1.39 -8.70
N GLY A 32 -2.71 1.09 -9.15
CA GLY A 32 -1.57 0.92 -8.26
C GLY A 32 -1.31 2.17 -7.40
N GLY A 33 -1.18 3.34 -8.03
CA GLY A 33 -0.97 4.60 -7.29
C GLY A 33 -2.16 5.01 -6.41
N TYR A 34 -3.39 4.71 -6.82
CA TYR A 34 -4.58 4.95 -6.01
C TYR A 34 -4.59 4.09 -4.74
N ARG A 35 -4.15 2.83 -4.81
CA ARG A 35 -4.08 1.95 -3.64
C ARG A 35 -3.04 2.40 -2.64
N ASP A 36 -1.84 2.77 -3.09
CA ASP A 36 -0.83 3.34 -2.20
C ASP A 36 -1.38 4.56 -1.46
N SER A 37 -2.11 5.44 -2.16
CA SER A 37 -2.73 6.61 -1.52
C SER A 37 -3.78 6.25 -0.47
N LEU A 38 -4.53 5.15 -0.67
CA LEU A 38 -5.54 4.68 0.28
C LEU A 38 -4.89 4.03 1.50
N SER A 39 -3.86 3.20 1.30
CA SER A 39 -3.04 2.63 2.38
C SER A 39 -2.35 3.73 3.19
N TYR A 40 -1.80 4.76 2.55
CA TYR A 40 -1.20 5.90 3.28
C TYR A 40 -2.23 6.64 4.13
N ASN A 41 -3.43 6.91 3.62
CA ASN A 41 -4.46 7.59 4.41
C ASN A 41 -4.87 6.73 5.61
N SER A 42 -5.02 5.42 5.41
CA SER A 42 -5.31 4.47 6.51
C SER A 42 -4.17 4.42 7.54
N LEU A 43 -2.92 4.41 7.09
CA LEU A 43 -1.74 4.43 7.96
C LEU A 43 -1.58 5.77 8.69
N GLU A 44 -1.94 6.89 8.07
CA GLU A 44 -1.94 8.21 8.72
C GLU A 44 -2.99 8.27 9.84
N ASP A 45 -4.19 7.75 9.59
CA ASP A 45 -5.26 7.67 10.59
C ASP A 45 -4.89 6.71 11.73
N LEU A 46 -4.38 5.52 11.39
CA LEU A 46 -3.91 4.54 12.37
C LEU A 46 -2.74 5.07 13.18
N GLY A 47 -1.80 5.74 12.51
CA GLY A 47 -0.68 6.40 13.15
C GLY A 47 -1.11 7.41 14.22
N ARG A 48 -2.08 8.28 13.91
CA ARG A 48 -2.64 9.23 14.90
C ARG A 48 -3.31 8.53 16.08
N LEU A 49 -4.02 7.43 15.83
CA LEU A 49 -4.66 6.65 16.90
C LEU A 49 -3.62 5.99 17.81
N VAL A 50 -2.54 5.44 17.22
CA VAL A 50 -1.44 4.84 17.96
C VAL A 50 -0.69 5.90 18.79
N ASP A 51 -0.46 7.09 18.23
CA ASP A 51 0.16 8.21 18.97
C ASP A 51 -0.69 8.64 20.17
N LEU A 52 -1.99 8.84 19.98
CA LEU A 52 -2.93 9.15 21.08
C LEU A 52 -2.97 8.06 22.15
N GLN A 53 -2.95 6.79 21.74
CA GLN A 53 -2.91 5.66 22.66
C GLN A 53 -1.58 5.60 23.43
N ALA A 54 -0.46 5.94 22.78
CA ALA A 54 0.84 6.02 23.41
C ALA A 54 0.90 7.15 24.44
N GLU A 55 0.37 8.33 24.12
CA GLU A 55 0.25 9.44 25.06
C GLU A 55 -0.61 9.08 26.27
N THR A 56 -1.79 8.49 26.03
CA THR A 56 -2.71 8.07 27.09
C THR A 56 -2.05 7.06 28.03
N ALA A 57 -1.27 6.11 27.50
CA ALA A 57 -0.53 5.13 28.30
C ALA A 57 0.59 5.77 29.14
N MET A 58 1.14 6.91 28.73
CA MET A 58 2.16 7.63 29.48
C MET A 58 1.59 8.59 30.54
N GLU A 59 0.29 8.91 30.48
CA GLU A 59 -0.41 9.70 31.50
C GLU A 59 -0.82 8.87 32.74
N ASP A 60 -0.73 7.54 32.64
CA ASP A 60 -1.03 6.64 33.75
C ASP A 60 -0.04 6.80 34.92
N SER A 61 -0.50 6.46 36.13
CA SER A 61 0.27 6.64 37.37
C SER A 61 1.57 5.81 37.42
N GLU A 62 1.66 4.75 36.60
CA GLU A 62 2.83 3.91 36.44
C GLU A 62 3.09 3.74 34.93
N PRO A 63 3.95 4.57 34.32
CA PRO A 63 4.16 4.54 32.87
C PRO A 63 4.84 3.22 32.47
N PRO A 64 4.38 2.58 31.38
CA PRO A 64 4.95 1.32 30.92
C PRO A 64 6.39 1.50 30.43
N SER A 65 7.18 0.43 30.50
CA SER A 65 8.50 0.40 29.84
C SER A 65 8.34 0.47 28.32
N GLY A 66 9.36 0.91 27.57
CA GLY A 66 9.27 1.02 26.12
C GLY A 66 8.87 -0.29 25.41
N ALA A 67 9.31 -1.44 25.91
CA ALA A 67 8.91 -2.74 25.37
C ALA A 67 7.44 -3.07 25.65
N ASP A 68 6.97 -2.79 26.88
CA ASP A 68 5.57 -3.01 27.27
C ASP A 68 4.63 -2.07 26.52
N LEU A 69 5.06 -0.82 26.31
CA LEU A 69 4.34 0.15 25.50
C LEU A 69 4.16 -0.36 24.07
N LEU A 70 5.23 -0.83 23.42
CA LEU A 70 5.13 -1.36 22.05
C LEU A 70 4.26 -2.60 21.96
N LEU A 71 4.31 -3.47 22.97
CA LEU A 71 3.43 -4.63 23.04
C LEU A 71 1.96 -4.22 23.16
N ASN A 72 1.66 -3.23 23.99
CA ASN A 72 0.31 -2.68 24.16
C ASN A 72 -0.20 -2.02 22.88
N LEU A 73 0.64 -1.21 22.22
CA LEU A 73 0.31 -0.57 20.94
C LEU A 73 0.09 -1.62 19.83
N ARG A 74 0.90 -2.67 19.78
CA ARG A 74 0.68 -3.79 18.85
C ARG A 74 -0.64 -4.50 19.13
N ASN A 75 -0.96 -4.78 20.39
CA ASN A 75 -2.22 -5.42 20.74
C ASN A 75 -3.42 -4.53 20.37
N PHE A 76 -3.30 -3.22 20.57
CA PHE A 76 -4.30 -2.25 20.12
C PHE A 76 -4.52 -2.31 18.61
N VAL A 77 -3.45 -2.22 17.81
CA VAL A 77 -3.51 -2.30 16.34
C VAL A 77 -4.09 -3.64 15.87
N ASN A 78 -3.69 -4.74 16.48
CA ASN A 78 -4.22 -6.06 16.16
C ASN A 78 -5.70 -6.22 16.54
N SER A 79 -6.17 -5.51 17.57
CA SER A 79 -7.57 -5.55 18.00
C SER A 79 -8.48 -4.68 17.13
N SER A 80 -7.92 -3.60 16.54
CA SER A 80 -8.64 -2.72 15.62
C SER A 80 -8.71 -3.27 14.20
N ASN A 81 -7.75 -4.10 13.80
CA ASN A 81 -7.68 -4.67 12.45
C ASN A 81 -8.39 -6.02 12.37
N SER A 82 -8.95 -6.34 11.21
CA SER A 82 -9.52 -7.67 10.97
C SER A 82 -8.43 -8.75 11.01
N PRO A 83 -8.74 -9.99 11.45
CA PRO A 83 -7.78 -11.09 11.61
C PRO A 83 -7.09 -11.56 10.32
N THR A 84 -7.33 -10.90 9.18
CA THR A 84 -6.71 -11.17 7.88
C THR A 84 -5.57 -10.19 7.53
N ASP A 85 -5.40 -9.09 8.26
CA ASP A 85 -4.35 -8.07 8.02
C ASP A 85 -3.16 -8.27 8.99
N GLU A 86 -2.56 -9.46 8.96
CA GLU A 86 -1.53 -9.93 9.93
C GLU A 86 -0.14 -9.24 9.83
N GLU A 87 0.01 -8.15 9.08
CA GLU A 87 1.33 -7.63 8.72
C GLU A 87 1.57 -6.15 9.09
N THR A 88 0.70 -5.53 9.88
CA THR A 88 1.02 -4.20 10.44
C THR A 88 2.17 -4.33 11.45
N SER A 89 3.24 -3.59 11.17
CA SER A 89 4.51 -3.63 11.88
C SER A 89 4.73 -2.31 12.60
N LEU A 90 4.96 -2.35 13.91
CA LEU A 90 5.36 -1.16 14.67
C LEU A 90 6.86 -1.20 14.97
N ALA A 91 7.52 -0.06 14.81
CA ALA A 91 8.92 0.12 15.15
C ALA A 91 9.16 1.53 15.69
N VAL A 92 10.14 1.67 16.57
CA VAL A 92 10.69 2.95 17.00
C VAL A 92 12.01 3.13 16.30
N VAL A 93 12.21 4.32 15.74
CA VAL A 93 13.42 4.63 14.98
C VAL A 93 14.20 5.76 15.62
N ASP A 94 15.51 5.72 15.41
CA ASP A 94 16.43 6.78 15.80
C ASP A 94 16.44 7.92 14.77
N ALA A 95 17.17 9.01 15.09
CA ALA A 95 17.34 10.15 14.21
C ALA A 95 18.02 9.81 12.86
N ALA A 96 18.66 8.65 12.74
CA ALA A 96 19.25 8.15 11.50
C ALA A 96 18.26 7.29 10.68
N GLY A 97 17.03 7.12 11.16
CA GLY A 97 15.99 6.30 10.54
C GLY A 97 16.19 4.80 10.72
N ARG A 98 16.97 4.37 11.71
CA ARG A 98 17.22 2.96 11.99
C ARG A 98 16.32 2.49 13.12
N VAL A 99 15.80 1.27 13.00
CA VAL A 99 15.02 0.66 14.07
C VAL A 99 15.88 0.45 15.32
N VAL A 100 15.40 0.94 16.46
CA VAL A 100 16.04 0.77 17.76
C VAL A 100 16.05 -0.72 18.13
N PRO A 101 17.17 -1.27 18.64
CA PRO A 101 17.22 -2.66 19.10
C PRO A 101 16.16 -2.95 20.15
N GLY A 102 15.30 -3.96 19.90
CA GLY A 102 14.17 -4.29 20.78
C GLY A 102 13.03 -3.27 20.79
N GLY A 103 13.13 -2.20 19.97
CA GLY A 103 12.13 -1.18 19.78
C GLY A 103 11.15 -1.50 18.66
N TRP A 104 10.75 -2.77 18.48
CA TRP A 104 9.82 -3.17 17.44
C TRP A 104 8.85 -4.24 17.91
N ALA A 105 7.65 -4.23 17.32
CA ALA A 105 6.58 -5.16 17.60
C ALA A 105 5.90 -5.55 16.27
N SER A 106 6.37 -6.65 15.68
CA SER A 106 5.88 -7.18 14.41
C SER A 106 5.89 -8.71 14.42
N SER A 107 5.18 -9.34 13.48
CA SER A 107 5.31 -10.77 13.14
C SER A 107 6.65 -11.07 12.46
N VAL A 108 7.34 -10.03 11.98
CA VAL A 108 8.60 -10.11 11.24
C VAL A 108 9.70 -9.40 12.02
N ALA A 109 10.91 -9.97 12.04
CA ALA A 109 12.08 -9.28 12.60
C ALA A 109 12.41 -8.05 11.75
N LEU A 110 12.41 -6.88 12.39
CA LEU A 110 12.78 -5.58 11.79
C LEU A 110 14.20 -5.17 12.19
N ASP A 111 15.00 -6.12 12.65
CA ASP A 111 16.40 -5.90 12.96
C ASP A 111 17.11 -5.42 11.68
N GLU A 112 17.83 -4.31 11.76
CA GLU A 112 18.51 -3.64 10.64
C GLU A 112 17.59 -2.99 9.59
N ALA A 113 16.28 -2.89 9.83
CA ALA A 113 15.41 -2.15 8.93
C ALA A 113 15.74 -0.65 8.95
N VAL A 114 15.68 -0.03 7.77
CA VAL A 114 16.01 1.39 7.57
C VAL A 114 14.81 2.10 6.93
N VAL A 115 14.42 3.21 7.54
CA VAL A 115 13.40 4.09 7.01
C VAL A 115 14.05 5.07 6.04
N LYS A 116 13.58 5.04 4.80
CA LYS A 116 13.88 6.04 3.76
C LYS A 116 12.79 7.09 3.74
N ASP A 117 13.17 8.26 3.22
CA ASP A 117 12.29 9.41 3.02
C ASP A 117 11.68 9.99 4.32
N ILE A 118 12.40 9.92 5.44
CA ILE A 118 12.07 10.72 6.62
C ILE A 118 12.26 12.19 6.24
N LYS A 119 11.18 12.84 5.83
CA LYS A 119 11.12 14.30 5.85
C LYS A 119 10.90 14.71 7.29
N SER A 120 11.93 15.24 7.94
CA SER A 120 11.72 15.96 9.19
C SER A 120 10.66 17.04 8.94
N PRO A 121 9.67 17.20 9.84
CA PRO A 121 8.62 18.20 9.67
C PRO A 121 9.28 19.56 9.46
N ASP A 122 8.94 20.21 8.35
CA ASP A 122 9.42 21.54 8.01
C ASP A 122 9.10 22.47 9.19
N ALA A 123 10.12 23.20 9.69
CA ALA A 123 10.00 24.08 10.86
C ALA A 123 9.00 25.25 10.67
N THR A 124 8.41 25.37 9.49
CA THR A 124 7.33 26.28 9.10
C THR A 124 5.93 25.80 9.49
N THR A 125 5.77 24.53 9.85
CA THR A 125 4.51 24.01 10.39
C THR A 125 4.45 24.36 11.88
N GLY A 126 3.43 25.12 12.30
CA GLY A 126 3.26 25.55 13.70
C GLY A 126 3.21 24.36 14.69
N PRO A 127 3.05 24.60 16.00
CA PRO A 127 3.13 23.56 17.03
C PRO A 127 2.17 22.37 16.82
N ALA A 128 1.05 22.55 16.12
CA ALA A 128 0.13 21.49 15.75
C ALA A 128 0.58 20.61 14.55
N GLY A 129 1.51 21.11 13.73
CA GLY A 129 2.10 20.36 12.61
C GLY A 129 3.42 19.65 12.97
N ALA A 130 3.97 19.92 14.15
CA ALA A 130 5.24 19.33 14.60
C ALA A 130 5.14 17.82 14.88
N ARG A 131 3.94 17.28 15.12
CA ARG A 131 3.67 15.83 15.29
C ARG A 131 2.77 15.24 14.20
N ALA A 132 2.73 15.88 13.03
CA ALA A 132 1.94 15.34 11.93
C ALA A 132 2.57 14.02 11.41
N PRO A 133 1.76 12.99 11.14
CA PRO A 133 2.25 11.76 10.51
C PRO A 133 2.86 12.10 9.15
N THR A 134 4.05 11.56 8.90
CA THR A 134 4.81 11.76 7.65
C THR A 134 4.97 10.44 6.93
N ARG A 135 4.71 10.42 5.62
CA ARG A 135 4.86 9.23 4.78
C ARG A 135 6.33 8.87 4.62
N CYS A 136 6.65 7.60 4.77
CA CYS A 136 7.99 7.05 4.63
C CYS A 136 7.97 5.69 3.91
N ARG A 137 9.16 5.15 3.61
CA ARG A 137 9.32 3.78 3.14
C ARG A 137 10.25 3.02 4.07
N LEU A 138 9.82 1.82 4.50
CA LEU A 138 10.64 0.95 5.33
C LEU A 138 11.28 -0.12 4.44
N GLU A 139 12.61 -0.11 4.37
CA GLU A 139 13.40 -1.14 3.71
C GLU A 139 13.81 -2.19 4.73
N VAL A 140 13.35 -3.43 4.52
CA VAL A 140 13.71 -4.60 5.33
C VAL A 140 14.62 -5.49 4.51
N PRO A 141 15.84 -5.83 4.99
CA PRO A 141 16.76 -6.67 4.24
C PRO A 141 16.13 -7.99 3.77
N GLY A 142 16.23 -8.27 2.47
CA GLY A 142 15.72 -9.51 1.87
C GLY A 142 14.21 -9.55 1.63
N ARG A 143 13.49 -8.43 1.79
CA ARG A 143 12.04 -8.33 1.54
C ARG A 143 11.68 -7.17 0.62
N SER A 144 10.42 -7.12 0.19
CA SER A 144 9.87 -5.96 -0.50
C SER A 144 9.77 -4.77 0.46
N GLU A 145 9.91 -3.57 -0.10
CA GLU A 145 9.67 -2.32 0.63
C GLU A 145 8.26 -2.30 1.23
N GLN A 146 8.15 -1.76 2.44
CA GLN A 146 6.88 -1.56 3.13
C GLN A 146 6.53 -0.08 3.11
N LEU A 147 5.23 0.21 2.98
CA LEU A 147 4.72 1.57 3.15
C LEU A 147 4.74 1.88 4.64
N CYS A 148 5.23 3.06 5.03
CA CYS A 148 5.23 3.44 6.42
C CYS A 148 4.78 4.88 6.64
N VAL A 149 4.42 5.15 7.88
CA VAL A 149 4.16 6.48 8.40
C VAL A 149 5.01 6.65 9.66
N SER A 150 5.81 7.71 9.69
CA SER A 150 6.62 8.12 10.83
C SER A 150 5.94 9.26 11.59
N ILE A 151 5.95 9.18 12.91
CA ILE A 151 5.34 10.16 13.81
C ILE A 151 6.38 10.56 14.85
N PRO A 152 6.70 11.86 14.98
CA PRO A 152 7.63 12.33 15.99
C PRO A 152 7.13 12.01 17.40
N LEU A 153 7.97 11.34 18.19
CA LEU A 153 7.63 10.93 19.54
C LEU A 153 7.44 12.14 20.47
N SER A 154 6.58 11.95 21.46
CA SER A 154 6.50 12.88 22.58
C SER A 154 7.68 12.71 23.54
N GLU A 155 8.02 13.76 24.29
CA GLU A 155 9.09 13.68 25.30
C GLU A 155 8.81 12.57 26.33
N ALA A 156 7.54 12.40 26.70
CA ALA A 156 7.11 11.32 27.59
C ALA A 156 7.39 9.95 26.97
N VAL A 157 6.93 9.69 25.74
CA VAL A 157 7.14 8.40 25.07
C VAL A 157 8.62 8.16 24.77
N ALA A 158 9.37 9.17 24.35
CA ALA A 158 10.81 9.07 24.13
C ALA A 158 11.56 8.71 25.42
N ALA A 159 11.12 9.21 26.58
CA ALA A 159 11.69 8.85 27.88
C ALA A 159 11.51 7.37 28.24
N ALA A 160 10.52 6.67 27.67
CA ALA A 160 10.33 5.22 27.84
C ALA A 160 11.43 4.38 27.14
N PHE A 161 12.24 4.99 26.26
CA PHE A 161 13.35 4.35 25.54
C PHE A 161 14.70 5.00 25.87
N PRO A 162 15.17 4.94 27.13
CA PRO A 162 16.37 5.65 27.56
C PRO A 162 17.61 5.15 26.82
N GLY A 163 18.43 6.08 26.33
CA GLY A 163 19.72 5.77 25.68
C GLY A 163 19.62 5.23 24.24
N SER A 164 18.42 5.11 23.69
CA SER A 164 18.19 4.62 22.31
C SER A 164 18.31 5.70 21.24
N GLY A 165 18.14 6.97 21.60
CA GLY A 165 18.01 8.06 20.63
C GLY A 165 16.71 8.00 19.80
N ALA A 166 15.68 7.31 20.31
CA ALA A 166 14.36 7.22 19.70
C ALA A 166 13.77 8.61 19.40
N THR A 167 13.45 8.86 18.14
CA THR A 167 12.86 10.13 17.69
C THR A 167 11.46 9.96 17.12
N ASP A 168 11.19 8.85 16.43
CA ASP A 168 9.95 8.66 15.71
C ASP A 168 9.37 7.26 15.95
N LEU A 169 8.05 7.18 16.06
CA LEU A 169 7.29 5.95 15.97
C LEU A 169 6.93 5.70 14.51
N VAL A 170 7.18 4.50 14.04
CA VAL A 170 6.92 4.08 12.67
C VAL A 170 5.89 2.97 12.68
N VAL A 171 4.81 3.20 11.94
CA VAL A 171 3.81 2.20 11.62
C VAL A 171 4.01 1.83 10.15
N ALA A 172 4.27 0.56 9.88
CA ALA A 172 4.48 0.05 8.54
C ALA A 172 3.46 -1.03 8.19
N GLU A 173 3.08 -1.08 6.92
CA GLU A 173 2.29 -2.14 6.33
C GLU A 173 2.98 -2.59 5.04
N PRO A 174 3.00 -3.89 4.73
CA PRO A 174 3.58 -4.36 3.49
C PRO A 174 2.90 -3.68 2.30
N ALA A 175 3.72 -3.17 1.38
CA ALA A 175 3.20 -2.72 0.11
C ALA A 175 2.53 -3.93 -0.55
N ALA A 176 1.23 -3.80 -0.85
CA ALA A 176 0.46 -4.90 -1.42
C ALA A 176 1.20 -5.47 -2.65
N SER A 177 1.71 -6.70 -2.53
CA SER A 177 2.47 -7.29 -3.63
C SER A 177 1.54 -7.51 -4.82
N LEU A 178 1.95 -7.01 -5.99
CA LEU A 178 1.19 -7.10 -7.24
C LEU A 178 0.78 -8.56 -7.53
N THR A 179 1.58 -9.54 -7.10
CA THR A 179 1.36 -10.99 -7.23
C THR A 179 0.18 -11.54 -6.44
N THR A 180 -0.03 -11.10 -5.19
CA THR A 180 -1.23 -11.52 -4.42
C THR A 180 -2.50 -10.96 -5.05
N VAL A 181 -2.39 -9.76 -5.61
CA VAL A 181 -3.47 -9.06 -6.32
C VAL A 181 -3.74 -9.67 -7.71
N PHE A 182 -2.72 -10.16 -8.42
CA PHE A 182 -2.92 -10.96 -9.63
C PHE A 182 -3.72 -12.23 -9.30
N GLY A 183 -3.53 -12.87 -8.16
CA GLY A 183 -4.36 -14.02 -7.76
C GLY A 183 -5.87 -13.71 -7.76
N ASP A 184 -6.24 -12.51 -7.29
CA ASP A 184 -7.64 -12.15 -7.03
C ASP A 184 -8.31 -11.36 -8.17
N LEU A 185 -7.56 -10.46 -8.84
CA LEU A 185 -8.08 -9.64 -9.93
C LEU A 185 -7.96 -10.30 -11.31
N THR A 186 -6.98 -11.18 -11.53
CA THR A 186 -6.81 -11.87 -12.82
C THR A 186 -8.05 -12.64 -13.26
N PRO A 187 -8.75 -13.43 -12.41
CA PRO A 187 -9.97 -14.10 -12.87
C PRO A 187 -11.02 -13.08 -13.33
N ARG A 188 -11.25 -11.99 -12.59
CA ARG A 188 -12.24 -10.97 -12.96
C ARG A 188 -11.88 -10.22 -14.26
N LEU A 189 -10.61 -9.89 -14.45
CA LEU A 189 -10.10 -9.24 -15.66
C LEU A 189 -10.13 -10.19 -16.87
N VAL A 190 -9.85 -11.48 -16.67
CA VAL A 190 -9.97 -12.50 -17.71
C VAL A 190 -11.43 -12.67 -18.11
N PHE A 191 -12.36 -12.70 -17.16
CA PHE A 191 -13.79 -12.76 -17.46
C PHE A 191 -14.30 -11.52 -18.21
N SER A 192 -13.93 -10.31 -17.78
CA SER A 192 -14.34 -9.08 -18.48
C SER A 192 -13.71 -8.97 -19.87
N GLY A 193 -12.44 -9.36 -20.01
CA GLY A 193 -11.75 -9.43 -21.29
C GLY A 193 -12.38 -10.44 -22.24
N LEU A 194 -12.74 -11.64 -21.76
CA LEU A 194 -13.43 -12.67 -22.55
C LEU A 194 -14.80 -12.19 -23.05
N ILE A 195 -15.56 -11.49 -22.22
CA ILE A 195 -16.85 -10.91 -22.60
C ILE A 195 -16.64 -9.84 -23.69
N GLY A 196 -15.61 -8.99 -23.54
CA GLY A 196 -15.26 -7.99 -24.55
C GLY A 196 -14.89 -8.62 -25.90
N VAL A 197 -14.09 -9.69 -25.89
CA VAL A 197 -13.72 -10.44 -27.10
C VAL A 197 -14.94 -11.11 -27.73
N ALA A 198 -15.82 -11.72 -26.93
CA ALA A 198 -17.05 -12.33 -27.42
C ALA A 198 -17.97 -11.30 -28.08
N ALA A 199 -18.18 -10.14 -27.46
CA ALA A 199 -18.96 -9.05 -28.03
C ALA A 199 -18.36 -8.52 -29.34
N ALA A 200 -17.04 -8.35 -29.39
CA ALA A 200 -16.33 -7.92 -30.59
C ALA A 200 -16.44 -8.93 -31.73
N LEU A 201 -16.37 -10.23 -31.44
CA LEU A 201 -16.57 -11.30 -32.43
C LEU A 201 -18.01 -11.32 -32.97
N VAL A 202 -19.00 -11.15 -32.10
CA VAL A 202 -20.42 -11.08 -32.51
C VAL A 202 -20.65 -9.86 -33.41
N LEU A 203 -20.17 -8.69 -33.02
CA LEU A 203 -20.26 -7.46 -33.83
C LEU A 203 -19.53 -7.61 -35.18
N GLY A 204 -18.32 -8.17 -35.18
CA GLY A 204 -17.57 -8.45 -36.40
C GLY A 204 -18.28 -9.43 -37.34
N PHE A 205 -18.93 -10.45 -36.77
CA PHE A 205 -19.72 -11.42 -37.54
C PHE A 205 -20.98 -10.78 -38.14
N LEU A 206 -21.73 -10.00 -37.35
CA LEU A 206 -22.92 -9.29 -37.82
C LEU A 206 -22.59 -8.28 -38.94
N LEU A 207 -21.51 -7.50 -38.78
CA LEU A 207 -21.05 -6.56 -39.81
C LEU A 207 -20.55 -7.29 -41.06
N SER A 208 -19.90 -8.45 -40.91
CA SER A 208 -19.50 -9.27 -42.06
C SER A 208 -20.70 -9.84 -42.82
N GLN A 209 -21.80 -10.17 -42.14
CA GLN A 209 -23.04 -10.59 -42.81
C GLN A 209 -23.74 -9.43 -43.50
N SER A 210 -23.76 -8.23 -42.91
CA SER A 210 -24.41 -7.06 -43.51
C SER A 210 -23.70 -6.59 -44.79
N VAL A 211 -22.38 -6.75 -44.88
CA VAL A 211 -21.62 -6.39 -46.10
C VAL A 211 -21.73 -7.49 -47.18
N ALA A 212 -21.95 -8.74 -46.79
CA ALA A 212 -22.08 -9.88 -47.70
C ALA A 212 -23.50 -10.10 -48.25
N ALA A 213 -24.50 -9.33 -47.81
CA ALA A 213 -25.83 -9.30 -48.38
C ALA A 213 -25.94 -8.18 -49.41
N PRO A 214 -25.64 -8.42 -50.71
CA PRO A 214 -25.95 -7.44 -51.73
C PRO A 214 -27.46 -7.22 -51.75
N LEU A 215 -27.87 -5.95 -51.64
CA LEU A 215 -29.24 -5.48 -51.88
C LEU A 215 -29.79 -6.19 -53.13
N ARG A 216 -30.77 -7.07 -52.93
CA ARG A 216 -31.70 -7.47 -53.98
C ARG A 216 -32.87 -6.49 -54.00
#